data_AF-A0A926HZG7-F1
#
_entry.id   AF-A0A926HZG7-F1
#
_cell.length_a   1.000
_cell.length_b   1.000
_cell.length_c   1.000
_cell.angle_alpha   90.00
_cell.angle_beta   90.00
_cell.angle_gamma   90.00
#
_symmetry.space_group_name_H-M   'P 1'
#
loop_
_entity.id
_entity.type
_entity.pdbx_description
1 polymer ?
#
loop_
_entity_poly.entity_id
_entity_poly.type
_entity_poly.pdbx_seq_one_letter_code
_entity_poly.pdbx_strand_id
1 'polypeptide(L)' 'MKKFRTVVSIITMVIAGVIGFFIGATMNEAMSGAILFSMIAGIACVVFTIDNRAE' A
#
# COMPACT_ATOMS: atom_id res chain seq x y z
N MET A 1 21.16 6.29 1.83
CA MET A 1 19.91 5.87 2.52
C MET A 1 18.66 5.74 1.61
N LYS A 2 18.65 6.09 0.31
CA LYS A 2 17.42 6.02 -0.53
C LYS A 2 16.82 4.62 -0.71
N LYS A 3 17.66 3.56 -0.75
CA LYS A 3 17.20 2.17 -0.96
C LYS A 3 16.31 1.65 0.17
N PHE A 4 16.57 2.04 1.43
CA PHE A 4 15.76 1.63 2.58
C PHE A 4 14.33 2.18 2.50
N ARG A 5 14.14 3.44 2.09
CA ARG A 5 12.80 4.03 1.88
C ARG A 5 12.00 3.31 0.81
N THR A 6 12.65 2.92 -0.30
CA THR A 6 12.00 2.17 -1.37
C THR A 6 11.57 0.78 -0.88
N VAL A 7 12.43 0.09 -0.13
CA VAL A 7 12.12 -1.23 0.43
C VAL A 7 10.95 -1.14 1.40
N VAL A 8 10.93 -0.16 2.30
CA VAL A 8 9.81 0.07 3.24
C VAL A 8 8.50 0.34 2.51
N SER A 9 8.52 1.19 1.47
CA SER A 9 7.32 1.50 0.66
C SER A 9 6.78 0.29 -0.11
N ILE A 10 7.66 -0.59 -0.61
CA ILE A 10 7.22 -1.83 -1.27
C ILE A 10 6.61 -2.80 -0.25
N ILE A 11 7.23 -2.94 0.92
CA ILE A 11 6.74 -3.82 1.99
C ILE A 11 5.34 -3.38 2.45
N THR A 12 5.12 -2.08 2.68
CA THR A 12 3.79 -1.59 3.08
C THR A 12 2.73 -1.80 2.00
N MET A 13 3.09 -1.66 0.73
CA MET A 13 2.19 -1.91 -0.40
C MET A 13 1.77 -3.39 -0.49
N VAL A 14 2.70 -4.32 -0.27
CA VAL A 14 2.40 -5.77 -0.26
C VAL A 14 1.53 -6.13 0.94
N ILE A 15 1.85 -5.64 2.14
CA ILE A 15 1.07 -5.90 3.35
C ILE A 15 -0.37 -5.38 3.19
N ALA A 16 -0.54 -4.15 2.69
CA ALA A 16 -1.87 -3.58 2.47
C ALA A 16 -2.70 -4.38 1.46
N GLY A 17 -2.08 -4.89 0.39
CA GLY A 17 -2.75 -5.76 -0.58
C GLY A 17 -3.23 -7.08 0.04
N VAL A 18 -2.40 -7.72 0.88
CA VAL A 18 -2.77 -8.97 1.57
C VAL A 18 -3.93 -8.73 2.56
N ILE A 19 -3.87 -7.64 3.35
CA ILE A 19 -4.93 -7.27 4.28
C ILE A 19 -6.23 -6.94 3.52
N GLY A 20 -6.14 -6.15 2.46
CA GLY A 20 -7.27 -5.78 1.62
C GLY A 20 -7.93 -6.97 0.92
N PHE A 21 -7.14 -7.97 0.53
CA PHE A 21 -7.66 -9.21 -0.04
C PHE A 21 -8.42 -10.04 0.99
N PHE A 22 -7.91 -10.18 2.22
CA PHE A 22 -8.61 -10.88 3.30
C PHE A 22 -9.90 -10.16 3.71
N ILE A 23 -9.88 -8.83 3.85
CA ILE A 23 -11.07 -8.04 4.18
C ILE A 23 -12.07 -8.06 3.02
N GLY A 24 -11.63 -7.98 1.78
CA GLY A 24 -12.52 -8.10 0.62
C GLY A 24 -13.17 -9.49 0.53
N ALA A 25 -12.43 -10.55 0.86
CA ALA A 25 -12.92 -11.93 0.80
C ALA A 25 -14.05 -12.18 1.81
N THR A 26 -14.03 -11.55 2.99
CA THR A 26 -15.15 -11.67 3.95
C THR A 26 -16.44 -11.04 3.42
N MET A 27 -16.34 -10.09 2.50
CA MET A 27 -17.45 -9.37 1.89
C MET A 27 -17.83 -9.93 0.50
N ASN A 28 -17.35 -11.12 0.12
CA ASN A 28 -17.49 -11.71 -1.23
C ASN A 28 -16.94 -10.83 -2.38
N GLU A 29 -16.23 -9.75 -2.05
CA GLU A 29 -15.73 -8.74 -2.99
C GLU A 29 -14.19 -8.67 -2.86
N ALA A 30 -13.53 -9.83 -2.85
CA ALA A 30 -12.09 -9.97 -2.60
C ALA A 30 -11.22 -9.12 -3.53
N MET A 31 -11.60 -9.09 -4.82
CA MET A 31 -10.88 -8.34 -5.85
C MET A 31 -11.04 -6.83 -5.65
N SER A 32 -12.28 -6.35 -5.40
CA SER A 32 -12.55 -4.93 -5.13
C SER A 32 -11.89 -4.46 -3.82
N GLY A 33 -11.92 -5.28 -2.77
CA GLY A 33 -11.27 -4.98 -1.48
C GLY A 33 -9.75 -4.86 -1.61
N ALA A 34 -9.11 -5.77 -2.36
CA ALA A 34 -7.67 -5.70 -2.63
C ALA A 34 -7.31 -4.44 -3.45
N ILE A 35 -8.09 -4.11 -4.49
CA ILE A 35 -7.84 -2.94 -5.34
C ILE A 35 -7.96 -1.63 -4.55
N LEU A 36 -9.02 -1.49 -3.74
CA LEU A 36 -9.22 -0.30 -2.91
C LEU A 36 -8.07 -0.10 -1.92
N PHE A 37 -7.67 -1.15 -1.21
CA PHE A 37 -6.56 -1.09 -0.26
C PHE A 37 -5.20 -0.85 -0.94
N SER A 38 -4.93 -1.49 -2.08
CA SER A 38 -3.72 -1.22 -2.87
C SER A 38 -3.67 0.22 -3.39
N MET A 39 -4.81 0.79 -3.80
CA MET A 39 -4.88 2.17 -4.28
C MET A 39 -4.62 3.18 -3.15
N ILE A 40 -5.23 2.96 -1.97
CA ILE A 40 -4.98 3.80 -0.78
C ILE A 40 -3.51 3.71 -0.34
N ALA A 41 -2.95 2.50 -0.29
CA ALA A 41 -1.53 2.29 0.05
C ALA A 41 -0.58 2.89 -1.00
N GLY A 42 -0.95 2.83 -2.28
CA GLY A 42 -0.21 3.46 -3.38
C GLY A 42 -0.17 4.98 -3.24
N ILE A 43 -1.32 5.62 -2.98
CA ILE A 43 -1.40 7.07 -2.75
C ILE A 43 -0.59 7.46 -1.50
N ALA A 44 -0.72 6.70 -0.40
CA ALA A 44 0.05 6.92 0.82
C ALA A 44 1.57 6.80 0.57
N CYS A 45 2.01 5.84 -0.24
CA CYS A 45 3.42 5.72 -0.64
C CYS A 45 3.88 6.94 -1.45
N VAL A 46 3.06 7.44 -2.39
CA VAL A 46 3.40 8.64 -3.15
C VAL A 46 3.54 9.84 -2.21
N VAL A 47 2.58 10.08 -1.32
CA VAL A 47 2.64 11.17 -0.33
C VAL A 47 3.87 11.03 0.58
N PHE A 48 4.14 9.84 1.11
CA PHE A 48 5.34 9.56 1.92
C PHE A 48 6.64 9.81 1.13
N THR A 49 6.64 9.51 -0.18
CA THR A 49 7.80 9.81 -1.01
C THR A 49 7.98 11.31 -1.26
N ILE A 50 6.91 12.08 -1.38
CA ILE A 50 6.93 13.54 -1.58
C ILE A 50 7.32 14.25 -0.29
N ASP A 51 6.71 13.89 0.83
CA ASP A 51 6.96 14.47 2.16
C ASP A 51 8.43 14.28 2.57
N ASN A 52 8.92 13.04 2.53
CA ASN A 52 10.31 12.75 2.86
C ASN A 52 11.27 13.06 1.68
N ARG A 53 10.82 13.59 0.53
CA ARG A 53 11.74 14.19 -0.49
C ARG A 53 12.18 15.61 -0.10
N ALA A 54 11.52 16.24 0.87
CA ALA A 54 11.90 17.54 1.41
C ALA A 54 13.06 17.46 2.43
N GLU A 55 13.50 16.26 2.80
CA GLU A 55 14.77 15.98 3.49
C GLU A 55 15.84 15.40 2.54
#